data_AF-A0A2P4PPP6-F1
#
_entry.id   AF-A0A2P4PPP6-F1
#
_cell.length_a   1.000
_cell.length_b   1.000
_cell.length_c   1.000
_cell.angle_alpha   90.00
_cell.angle_beta   90.00
_cell.angle_gamma   90.00
#
_symmetry.space_group_name_H-M   'P 1'
#
loop_
_entity.id
_entity.type
_entity.pdbx_description
1 polymer ?
#
loop_
_entity_poly.entity_id
_entity_poly.type
_entity_poly.pdbx_seq_one_letter_code
_entity_poly.pdbx_strand_id
1 'polypeptide(L)'
;MQLKMSSSRQICSRNGCRKVAYVESNGFIHPYCGRTCAFEVLNNPPPTPRCKNPVCSRQRYIDPSGIQYDYCGKNCARQHLNPKALNCSRPNCQKRVYTDPQDKKKFYSYCSSACYWSECSTLTATQLSLLNKNDLDYIWAHQRFISMLPNAKIKGIFRLQMPKKLV
;
A
#
# COMPACT_ATOMS: atom_id res chain seq x y z
N MET A 1 -11.37 5.26 52.16
CA MET A 1 -10.98 5.11 50.73
C MET A 1 -9.49 4.88 50.65
N GLN A 2 -9.04 3.64 50.38
CA GLN A 2 -7.64 3.37 50.03
C GLN A 2 -7.58 3.13 48.52
N LEU A 3 -7.02 4.09 47.79
CA LEU A 3 -6.72 3.95 46.36
C LEU A 3 -5.45 3.10 46.24
N LYS A 4 -5.61 1.80 45.96
CA LYS A 4 -4.53 0.95 45.47
C LYS A 4 -4.18 1.40 44.05
N MET A 5 -3.11 2.19 43.89
CA MET A 5 -2.48 2.36 42.57
C MET A 5 -1.76 1.06 42.21
N SER A 6 -2.43 0.21 41.43
CA SER A 6 -1.84 -0.94 40.77
C SER A 6 -0.95 -0.46 39.62
N SER A 7 0.26 0.02 39.93
CA SER A 7 1.28 0.31 38.92
C SER A 7 1.84 -1.01 38.39
N SER A 8 1.33 -1.49 37.26
CA SER A 8 1.96 -2.54 36.48
C SER A 8 3.36 -2.09 36.05
N ARG A 9 4.38 -2.45 36.82
CA ARG A 9 5.78 -2.18 36.44
C ARG A 9 6.03 -2.83 35.08
N GLN A 10 6.29 -2.01 34.07
CA GLN A 10 6.57 -2.48 32.71
C GLN A 10 7.84 -3.34 32.78
N ILE A 11 7.76 -4.57 32.27
CA ILE A 11 8.87 -5.53 32.28
C ILE A 11 9.73 -5.28 31.05
N CYS A 12 11.03 -5.57 31.14
CA CYS A 12 11.96 -5.51 30.02
C CYS A 12 11.41 -6.24 28.78
N SER A 13 11.44 -5.58 27.63
CA SER A 13 10.92 -6.10 26.36
C SER A 13 11.84 -7.16 25.70
N ARG A 14 13.01 -7.45 26.29
CA ARG A 14 13.92 -8.49 25.78
C ARG A 14 13.37 -9.88 26.14
N ASN A 15 13.16 -10.74 25.13
CA ASN A 15 12.74 -12.13 25.35
C ASN A 15 13.68 -12.84 26.34
N GLY A 16 13.10 -13.42 27.39
CA GLY A 16 13.86 -14.11 28.45
C GLY A 16 14.37 -13.20 29.58
N CYS A 17 14.16 -11.88 29.52
CA CYS A 17 14.48 -10.97 30.62
C CYS A 17 13.24 -10.68 31.47
N ARG A 18 13.31 -10.96 32.78
CA ARG A 18 12.21 -10.69 33.73
C ARG A 18 12.45 -9.45 34.61
N LYS A 19 13.51 -8.67 34.32
CA LYS A 19 13.81 -7.43 35.04
C LYS A 19 12.81 -6.33 34.66
N VAL A 20 12.52 -5.43 35.59
CA VAL A 20 11.70 -4.24 35.31
C VAL A 20 12.41 -3.32 34.31
N ALA A 21 11.63 -2.65 33.47
CA ALA A 21 12.10 -1.61 32.57
C ALA A 21 12.83 -0.50 33.35
N TYR A 22 13.88 0.07 32.75
CA TYR A 22 14.62 1.17 33.35
C TYR A 22 13.76 2.44 33.29
N VAL A 23 13.65 3.12 34.43
CA VAL A 23 12.89 4.37 34.56
C VAL A 23 13.89 5.48 34.85
N GLU A 24 13.87 6.52 34.02
CA GLU A 24 14.68 7.73 34.25
C GLU A 24 14.10 8.57 35.39
N SER A 25 14.91 9.50 35.92
CA SER A 25 14.50 10.43 36.98
C SER A 25 13.34 11.35 36.58
N ASN A 26 13.16 11.57 35.27
CA ASN A 26 12.04 12.32 34.68
C ASN A 26 10.74 11.48 34.54
N GLY A 27 10.76 10.19 34.93
CA GLY A 27 9.63 9.28 34.79
C GLY A 27 9.48 8.59 33.44
N PHE A 28 10.39 8.82 32.48
CA PHE A 28 10.39 8.11 31.19
C PHE A 28 10.77 6.64 31.39
N ILE A 29 9.94 5.75 30.86
CA ILE A 29 10.14 4.29 30.95
C ILE A 29 10.74 3.79 29.65
N HIS A 30 11.95 3.25 29.72
CA HIS A 30 12.63 2.65 28.57
C HIS A 30 12.03 1.27 28.26
N PRO A 31 12.04 0.81 26.99
CA PRO A 31 11.57 -0.54 26.66
C PRO A 31 12.38 -1.68 27.30
N TYR A 32 13.58 -1.38 27.81
CA TYR A 32 14.54 -2.36 28.31
C TYR A 32 15.02 -2.00 29.72
N CYS A 33 15.52 -2.99 30.47
CA CYS A 33 16.03 -2.79 31.84
C CYS A 33 17.41 -2.12 31.92
N GLY A 34 18.06 -1.84 30.79
CA GLY A 34 19.38 -1.23 30.73
C GLY A 34 20.06 -1.37 29.36
N ARG A 35 21.22 -0.72 29.22
CA ARG A 35 21.99 -0.64 27.95
C ARG A 35 22.35 -2.00 27.37
N THR A 36 22.69 -2.98 28.20
CA THR A 36 23.04 -4.35 27.74
C THR A 36 21.87 -5.02 27.03
N CYS A 37 20.67 -4.98 27.63
CA CYS A 37 19.49 -5.57 27.00
C CYS A 37 19.05 -4.81 25.74
N ALA A 38 19.21 -3.48 25.72
CA ALA A 38 18.98 -2.70 24.50
C ALA A 38 19.98 -3.07 23.39
N PHE A 39 21.27 -3.18 23.72
CA PHE A 39 22.34 -3.53 22.79
C PHE A 39 22.21 -4.95 22.22
N GLU A 40 21.82 -5.92 23.06
CA GLU A 40 21.59 -7.29 22.59
C GLU A 40 20.44 -7.39 21.58
N VAL A 41 19.35 -6.65 21.81
CA VAL A 41 18.21 -6.61 20.88
C VAL A 41 18.58 -5.89 19.58
N LEU A 42 19.44 -4.88 19.63
CA LEU A 42 19.94 -4.22 18.43
C LEU A 42 20.81 -5.15 17.57
N ASN A 43 21.64 -5.98 18.20
CA ASN A 43 22.51 -6.93 17.48
C ASN A 43 21.79 -8.23 17.08
N ASN A 44 20.79 -8.63 17.84
CA ASN A 44 19.95 -9.80 17.58
C ASN A 44 18.48 -9.37 17.57
N PRO A 45 18.05 -8.62 16.54
CA PRO A 45 16.67 -8.18 16.46
C PRO A 45 15.74 -9.39 16.45
N PRO A 46 14.61 -9.33 17.18
CA PRO A 46 13.61 -10.38 17.09
C PRO A 46 13.23 -10.59 15.62
N PRO A 47 12.92 -11.83 15.20
CA PRO A 47 12.58 -12.11 13.82
C PRO A 47 11.41 -11.22 13.40
N THR A 48 11.69 -10.25 12.54
CA THR A 48 10.66 -9.35 12.04
C THR A 48 9.60 -10.19 11.34
N PRO A 49 8.31 -9.92 11.58
CA PRO A 49 7.23 -10.61 10.89
C PRO A 49 7.47 -10.64 9.37
N ARG A 50 7.33 -11.83 8.77
CA ARG A 50 7.50 -12.02 7.34
C ARG A 50 6.31 -11.43 6.57
N CYS A 51 6.55 -11.13 5.30
CA CYS A 51 5.52 -10.73 4.36
C CYS A 51 4.36 -11.73 4.39
N LYS A 52 3.12 -11.23 4.45
CA LYS A 52 1.91 -12.06 4.43
C LYS A 52 1.61 -12.71 3.07
N ASN A 53 2.41 -12.41 2.04
CA ASN A 53 2.29 -13.07 0.74
C ASN A 53 2.95 -14.45 0.82
N PRO A 54 2.24 -15.57 0.67
CA PRO A 54 2.76 -16.92 0.92
C PRO A 54 3.93 -17.32 0.02
N VAL A 55 4.08 -16.66 -1.14
CA VAL A 55 5.21 -16.87 -2.06
C VAL A 55 6.39 -15.93 -1.80
N CYS A 56 6.36 -15.14 -0.73
CA CYS A 56 7.40 -14.17 -0.40
C CYS A 56 7.98 -14.41 1.00
N SER A 57 9.30 -14.55 1.09
CA SER A 57 10.04 -14.75 2.35
C SER A 57 10.63 -13.45 2.94
N ARG A 58 10.43 -12.31 2.29
CA ARG A 58 10.99 -11.01 2.72
C ARG A 58 10.33 -10.53 4.02
N GLN A 59 11.04 -9.68 4.76
CA GLN A 59 10.52 -9.01 5.94
C GLN A 59 9.41 -8.01 5.57
N ARG A 60 8.47 -7.77 6.48
CA ARG A 60 7.45 -6.72 6.34
C ARG A 60 8.10 -5.35 6.19
N TYR A 61 7.48 -4.49 5.37
CA TYR A 61 7.95 -3.13 5.19
C TYR A 61 7.64 -2.31 6.44
N ILE A 62 8.64 -1.57 6.94
CA ILE A 62 8.51 -0.58 8.00
C ILE A 62 8.80 0.77 7.34
N ASP A 63 7.88 1.72 7.44
CA ASP A 63 8.11 3.06 6.93
C ASP A 63 9.06 3.85 7.84
N PRO A 64 9.57 5.03 7.40
CA PRO A 64 10.44 5.86 8.25
C PRO A 64 9.78 6.33 9.56
N SER A 65 8.46 6.29 9.64
CA SER A 65 7.68 6.65 10.85
C SER A 65 7.55 5.46 11.83
N GLY A 66 8.07 4.29 11.48
CA GLY A 66 8.02 3.07 12.29
C GLY A 66 6.74 2.25 12.12
N ILE A 67 5.85 2.60 11.20
CA ILE A 67 4.63 1.83 10.93
C ILE A 67 4.99 0.58 10.13
N GLN A 68 4.65 -0.58 10.69
CA GLN A 68 4.86 -1.87 10.04
C GLN A 68 3.63 -2.30 9.23
N TYR A 69 3.84 -2.62 7.95
CA TYR A 69 2.81 -3.08 7.03
C TYR A 69 2.80 -4.61 6.90
N ASP A 70 1.63 -5.21 6.64
CA ASP A 70 1.45 -6.67 6.45
C ASP A 70 2.32 -7.30 5.34
N TYR A 71 2.84 -6.48 4.42
CA TYR A 71 3.58 -6.92 3.24
C TYR A 71 4.95 -6.26 3.18
N CYS A 72 5.91 -6.90 2.51
CA CYS A 72 7.24 -6.34 2.25
C CYS A 72 7.23 -5.15 1.26
N GLY A 73 6.07 -4.83 0.71
CA GLY A 73 5.90 -3.73 -0.24
C GLY A 73 4.61 -3.87 -1.05
N LYS A 74 4.33 -2.82 -1.83
CA LYS A 74 3.09 -2.68 -2.62
C LYS A 74 2.86 -3.85 -3.58
N ASN A 75 3.91 -4.41 -4.17
CA ASN A 75 3.77 -5.52 -5.12
C ASN A 75 3.27 -6.81 -4.46
N CYS A 76 3.83 -7.20 -3.31
CA CYS A 76 3.36 -8.38 -2.58
C CYS A 76 1.95 -8.18 -2.03
N ALA A 77 1.63 -6.96 -1.58
CA ALA A 77 0.27 -6.62 -1.21
C ALA A 77 -0.71 -6.83 -2.37
N ARG A 78 -0.42 -6.29 -3.57
CA ARG A 78 -1.28 -6.45 -4.75
C ARG A 78 -1.43 -7.90 -5.19
N GLN A 79 -0.32 -8.65 -5.24
CA GLN A 79 -0.34 -10.05 -5.68
C GLN A 79 -1.18 -10.94 -4.75
N HIS A 80 -1.06 -10.71 -3.45
CA HIS A 80 -1.76 -11.51 -2.44
C HIS A 80 -3.22 -11.10 -2.27
N LEU A 81 -3.52 -9.79 -2.21
CA LEU A 81 -4.88 -9.30 -1.95
C LEU A 81 -5.84 -9.51 -3.11
N ASN A 82 -5.34 -9.55 -4.35
CA ASN A 82 -6.15 -9.81 -5.52
C ASN A 82 -5.46 -10.76 -6.53
N PRO A 83 -5.53 -12.09 -6.30
CA PRO A 83 -4.98 -13.08 -7.21
C PRO A 83 -5.62 -13.05 -8.61
N LYS A 84 -6.85 -12.54 -8.72
CA LYS A 84 -7.65 -12.46 -9.96
C LYS A 84 -7.63 -11.06 -10.61
N ALA A 85 -6.77 -10.16 -10.15
CA ALA A 85 -6.67 -8.83 -10.77
C ALA A 85 -6.30 -8.96 -12.26
N LEU A 86 -6.92 -8.13 -13.08
CA LEU A 86 -6.66 -8.06 -14.52
C LEU A 86 -5.20 -7.67 -14.79
N ASN A 87 -4.69 -8.07 -15.95
CA ASN A 87 -3.41 -7.61 -16.44
C ASN A 87 -3.53 -6.20 -17.04
N CYS A 88 -2.41 -5.50 -17.06
CA CYS A 88 -2.27 -4.19 -17.69
C CYS A 88 -2.71 -4.25 -19.16
N SER A 89 -3.48 -3.26 -19.61
CA SER A 89 -3.94 -3.18 -21.01
C SER A 89 -2.80 -2.98 -22.01
N ARG A 90 -1.65 -2.41 -21.59
CA ARG A 90 -0.51 -2.22 -22.48
C ARG A 90 -0.03 -3.56 -23.06
N PRO A 91 0.13 -3.69 -24.39
CA PRO A 91 0.73 -4.86 -25.01
C PRO A 91 2.06 -5.24 -24.37
N ASN A 92 2.27 -6.55 -24.17
CA ASN A 92 3.48 -7.12 -23.57
C ASN A 92 3.73 -6.74 -22.09
N CYS A 93 2.78 -6.12 -21.39
CA CYS A 93 2.89 -5.86 -19.95
C CYS A 93 2.13 -6.90 -19.11
N GLN A 94 2.85 -7.84 -18.50
CA GLN A 94 2.27 -8.88 -17.63
C GLN A 94 2.05 -8.43 -16.17
N LYS A 95 2.13 -7.13 -15.90
CA LYS A 95 1.90 -6.59 -14.56
C LYS A 95 0.39 -6.50 -14.30
N ARG A 96 -0.04 -6.93 -13.12
CA ARG A 96 -1.41 -6.74 -12.66
C ARG A 96 -1.74 -5.27 -12.45
N VAL A 97 -2.96 -4.88 -12.79
CA VAL A 97 -3.48 -3.54 -12.52
C VAL A 97 -3.78 -3.37 -11.03
N TYR A 98 -3.88 -2.12 -10.60
CA TYR A 98 -4.46 -1.85 -9.28
C TYR A 98 -5.96 -2.13 -9.33
N THR A 99 -6.45 -2.77 -8.27
CA THR A 99 -7.87 -3.00 -8.02
C THR A 99 -8.19 -2.40 -6.66
N ASP A 100 -9.34 -1.76 -6.55
CA ASP A 100 -9.80 -1.18 -5.30
C ASP A 100 -9.92 -2.28 -4.21
N PRO A 101 -9.35 -2.06 -3.01
CA PRO A 101 -9.34 -3.05 -1.95
C PRO A 101 -10.72 -3.27 -1.31
N GLN A 102 -11.62 -2.29 -1.37
CA GLN A 102 -12.99 -2.37 -0.86
C GLN A 102 -13.93 -2.96 -1.93
N ASP A 103 -13.73 -2.60 -3.20
CA ASP A 103 -14.53 -3.11 -4.31
C ASP A 103 -13.65 -3.71 -5.41
N LYS A 104 -13.45 -5.03 -5.34
CA LYS A 104 -12.58 -5.78 -6.27
C LYS A 104 -13.05 -5.74 -7.74
N LYS A 105 -14.23 -5.19 -8.03
CA LYS A 105 -14.68 -4.96 -9.41
C LYS A 105 -14.08 -3.69 -10.00
N LYS A 106 -13.63 -2.72 -9.20
CA LYS A 106 -13.08 -1.44 -9.66
C LYS A 106 -11.58 -1.50 -9.86
N PHE A 107 -11.07 -1.02 -10.99
CA PHE A 107 -9.66 -1.16 -11.36
C PHE A 107 -9.18 -0.02 -12.27
N TYR A 108 -7.87 0.11 -12.46
CA TYR A 108 -7.32 0.92 -13.57
C TYR A 108 -7.03 0.05 -14.79
N SER A 109 -7.18 0.58 -16.00
CA SER A 109 -6.71 -0.10 -17.24
C SER A 109 -5.20 -0.41 -17.22
N TYR A 110 -4.39 0.47 -16.62
CA TYR A 110 -2.93 0.34 -16.62
C TYR A 110 -2.38 0.06 -15.24
N CYS A 111 -1.28 -0.70 -15.18
CA CYS A 111 -0.60 -1.00 -13.92
C CYS A 111 0.11 0.21 -13.29
N SER A 112 0.38 1.26 -14.08
CA SER A 112 1.02 2.50 -13.65
C SER A 112 0.89 3.58 -14.73
N SER A 113 1.05 4.84 -14.33
CA SER A 113 1.13 5.99 -15.26
C SER A 113 2.27 5.84 -16.27
N ALA A 114 3.44 5.37 -15.84
CA ALA A 114 4.56 5.11 -16.74
C ALA A 114 4.21 4.11 -17.85
N CYS A 115 3.42 3.08 -17.52
CA CYS A 115 2.97 2.09 -18.50
C CYS A 115 2.01 2.72 -19.53
N TYR A 116 1.06 3.53 -19.05
CA TYR A 116 0.16 4.30 -19.91
C TYR A 116 0.92 5.22 -20.88
N TRP A 117 1.85 6.04 -20.36
CA TRP A 117 2.62 6.97 -21.20
C TRP A 117 3.56 6.27 -22.18
N SER A 118 4.11 5.12 -21.79
CA SER A 118 4.92 4.31 -22.71
C SER A 118 4.10 3.83 -23.90
N GLU A 119 2.85 3.40 -23.68
CA GLU A 119 1.97 3.02 -24.79
C GLU A 119 1.64 4.21 -25.68
N CYS A 120 1.29 5.36 -25.09
CA CYS A 120 1.02 6.58 -25.85
C CYS A 120 2.22 7.00 -26.72
N SER A 121 3.44 6.78 -26.24
CA SER A 121 4.67 7.08 -27.00
C SER A 121 4.89 6.18 -28.21
N THR A 122 4.27 5.00 -28.24
CA THR A 122 4.35 4.05 -29.36
C THR A 122 3.21 4.20 -30.36
N LEU A 123 2.22 5.06 -30.08
CA LEU A 123 1.13 5.31 -31.01
C LEU A 123 1.64 6.06 -32.25
N THR A 124 1.12 5.67 -33.40
CA THR A 124 1.33 6.36 -34.69
C THR A 124 0.11 7.22 -35.08
N ALA A 125 -1.03 6.99 -34.43
CA ALA A 125 -2.28 7.72 -34.64
C ALA A 125 -3.02 7.88 -33.32
N THR A 126 -3.95 8.84 -33.27
CA THR A 126 -4.81 9.05 -32.11
C THR A 126 -5.72 7.84 -31.91
N GLN A 127 -5.71 7.29 -30.70
CA GLN A 127 -6.56 6.18 -30.29
C GLN A 127 -7.68 6.68 -29.38
N LEU A 128 -8.91 6.23 -29.65
CA LEU A 128 -10.08 6.51 -28.84
C LEU A 128 -10.60 5.20 -28.23
N SER A 129 -10.60 5.12 -26.90
CA SER A 129 -10.97 3.90 -26.17
C SER A 129 -12.17 4.16 -25.27
N LEU A 130 -13.28 3.45 -25.47
CA LEU A 130 -14.44 3.52 -24.58
C LEU A 130 -14.06 2.94 -23.21
N LEU A 131 -14.26 3.72 -22.15
CA LEU A 131 -13.94 3.27 -20.80
C LEU A 131 -15.04 2.38 -20.21
N ASN A 132 -14.61 1.32 -19.51
CA ASN A 132 -15.50 0.47 -18.74
C ASN A 132 -16.04 1.23 -17.52
N LYS A 133 -17.30 1.02 -17.14
CA LYS A 133 -17.91 1.66 -15.96
C LYS A 133 -17.23 1.31 -14.63
N ASN A 134 -16.53 0.18 -14.60
CA ASN A 134 -15.73 -0.26 -13.46
C ASN A 134 -14.29 0.28 -13.49
N ASP A 135 -13.86 0.94 -14.58
CA ASP A 135 -12.57 1.61 -14.61
C ASP A 135 -12.60 2.84 -13.68
N LEU A 136 -11.60 2.98 -12.82
CA LEU A 136 -11.48 4.10 -11.90
C LEU A 136 -11.38 5.44 -12.65
N ASP A 137 -10.79 5.47 -13.83
CA ASP A 137 -10.75 6.66 -14.67
C ASP A 137 -12.17 7.04 -15.14
N TYR A 138 -13.02 6.06 -15.48
CA TYR A 138 -14.42 6.31 -15.80
C TYR A 138 -15.15 6.89 -14.59
N ILE A 139 -15.00 6.25 -13.43
CA ILE A 139 -15.72 6.63 -12.21
C ILE A 139 -15.39 8.07 -11.83
N TRP A 140 -14.11 8.44 -11.84
CA TRP A 140 -13.67 9.79 -11.49
C TRP A 140 -14.13 10.83 -12.50
N ALA A 141 -13.99 10.56 -13.80
CA ALA A 141 -14.48 11.45 -14.84
C ALA A 141 -16.00 11.64 -14.77
N HIS A 142 -16.75 10.55 -14.55
CA HIS A 142 -18.20 10.57 -14.39
C HIS A 142 -18.62 11.40 -13.17
N GLN A 143 -18.04 11.13 -12.00
CA GLN A 143 -18.34 11.86 -10.77
C GLN A 143 -18.05 13.36 -10.92
N ARG A 144 -16.90 13.71 -11.50
CA ARG A 144 -16.54 15.10 -11.75
C ARG A 144 -17.54 15.78 -12.69
N PHE A 145 -17.91 15.13 -13.78
CA PHE A 145 -18.85 15.68 -14.75
C PHE A 145 -20.25 15.89 -14.15
N ILE A 146 -20.80 14.88 -13.47
CA ILE A 146 -22.13 14.97 -12.85
C ILE A 146 -22.15 16.00 -11.70
N SER A 147 -21.05 16.20 -10.98
CA SER A 147 -20.97 17.27 -9.97
C SER A 147 -21.15 18.67 -10.56
N MET A 148 -20.83 18.85 -11.84
CA MET A 148 -21.00 20.11 -12.57
C MET A 148 -22.35 20.20 -13.27
N LEU A 149 -22.89 19.06 -13.73
CA LEU A 149 -24.14 18.97 -14.48
C LEU A 149 -25.00 17.79 -13.97
N PRO A 150 -25.73 17.96 -12.85
CA PRO A 150 -26.36 16.84 -12.14
C PRO A 150 -27.48 16.15 -12.93
N ASN A 151 -28.13 16.86 -13.84
CA ASN A 151 -29.24 16.33 -14.64
C ASN A 151 -28.80 15.75 -16.00
N ALA A 152 -27.51 15.79 -16.31
CA ALA A 152 -27.00 15.28 -17.58
C ALA A 152 -26.94 13.75 -17.61
N LYS A 153 -27.25 13.16 -18.78
CA LYS A 153 -27.12 11.72 -19.01
C LYS A 153 -25.87 11.43 -19.83
N ILE A 154 -24.88 10.79 -19.22
CA ILE A 154 -23.65 10.36 -19.90
C ILE A 154 -23.90 9.07 -20.67
N LYS A 155 -23.76 9.09 -22.00
CA LYS A 155 -23.87 7.89 -22.85
C LYS A 155 -22.58 7.05 -22.87
N GLY A 156 -21.43 7.69 -22.70
CA GLY A 156 -20.12 7.03 -22.68
C GLY A 156 -19.03 8.02 -22.32
N ILE A 157 -17.91 7.50 -21.81
CA ILE A 157 -16.70 8.28 -21.55
C ILE A 157 -15.58 7.61 -22.34
N PHE A 158 -14.92 8.38 -23.20
CA PHE A 158 -13.83 7.90 -24.03
C PHE A 158 -12.51 8.44 -23.50
N ARG A 159 -11.49 7.58 -23.46
CA ARG A 159 -10.10 7.97 -23.26
C ARG A 159 -9.50 8.31 -24.62
N LEU A 160 -8.96 9.52 -24.73
CA LEU A 160 -8.22 9.99 -25.89
C LEU A 160 -6.72 9.81 -25.64
N GLN A 161 -6.05 9.03 -26.48
CA GLN A 161 -4.61 8.79 -26.42
C GLN A 161 -3.97 9.31 -27.69
N MET A 162 -3.06 10.26 -27.57
CA MET A 162 -2.42 10.92 -28.72
C MET A 162 -0.95 10.53 -28.83
N PRO A 163 -0.43 10.37 -30.07
CA PRO A 163 0.98 10.14 -30.29
C PRO A 163 1.77 11.40 -29.91
N LYS A 164 3.04 11.22 -29.51
CA LYS A 164 3.91 12.34 -29.12
C LYS A 164 4.26 13.25 -30.31
N LYS A 165 4.21 12.72 -31.52
CA LYS A 165 4.43 13.46 -32.77
C LYS A 165 3.31 13.08 -33.74
N LEU A 166 2.72 14.08 -34.37
CA LEU A 166 1.85 13.87 -35.53
C LEU A 166 2.80 13.70 -36.73
N VAL A 167 2.66 12.58 -37.44
CA VAL A 167 3.39 12.32 -38.69
C VAL A 167 2.67 13.03 -39.82
#